data_AF-A0A955YXX7-F1
#
_entry.id   AF-A0A955YXX7-F1
#
_cell.length_a   1.000
_cell.length_b   1.000
_cell.length_c   1.000
_cell.angle_alpha   90.00
_cell.angle_beta   90.00
_cell.angle_gamma   90.00
#
_symmetry.space_group_name_H-M   'P 1'
#
loop_
_entity.id
_entity.type
_entity.pdbx_description
1 polymer ?
#
loop_
_entity_poly.entity_id
_entity_poly.type
_entity_poly.pdbx_seq_one_letter_code
_entity_poly.pdbx_strand_id
1 'polypeptide(L)'
;KPLEEATQRLLAAPPLDFADWAEGAQRALACAASVVADDLASSVELYRMTQRDLAHRRGEELVRRSPTVLQMLLFWVSEEAMAARIRGGLFPSAAPSVDIPPGAP
;
A
#
# COMPACT_ATOMS: atom_id res chain seq x y z
N LYS A 1 31.99 12.43 -14.86
CA LYS A 1 31.43 13.35 -13.84
C LYS A 1 30.00 12.87 -13.56
N PRO A 2 29.61 12.60 -12.31
CA PRO A 2 28.35 11.93 -12.00
C PRO A 2 27.10 12.69 -12.48
N LEU A 3 27.15 14.03 -12.54
CA LEU A 3 26.06 14.85 -13.05
C LEU A 3 25.84 14.71 -14.56
N GLU A 4 26.92 14.65 -15.35
CA GLU A 4 26.85 14.48 -16.82
C GLU A 4 26.32 13.09 -17.17
N GLU A 5 26.72 12.06 -16.43
CA GLU A 5 26.21 10.68 -16.58
C GLU A 5 24.74 10.55 -16.18
N ALA A 6 24.32 11.24 -15.10
CA ALA A 6 22.91 11.29 -14.70
C ALA A 6 22.05 12.03 -15.74
N THR A 7 22.60 13.10 -16.31
CA THR A 7 21.94 13.88 -17.38
C THR A 7 21.78 13.05 -18.64
N GLN A 8 22.81 12.32 -19.06
CA GLN A 8 22.73 11.41 -20.21
C GLN A 8 21.72 10.28 -20.00
N ARG A 9 21.67 9.70 -18.79
CA ARG A 9 20.65 8.69 -18.45
C ARG A 9 19.23 9.24 -18.48
N LEU A 10 19.03 10.47 -18.01
CA LEU A 10 17.72 11.13 -18.07
C LEU A 10 17.30 11.40 -19.52
N LEU A 11 18.23 11.89 -20.36
CA LEU A 11 17.98 12.16 -21.77
C LEU A 11 17.72 10.89 -22.60
N ALA A 12 18.32 9.77 -22.20
CA ALA A 12 18.12 8.46 -22.84
C ALA A 12 16.90 7.70 -22.32
N ALA A 13 16.26 8.17 -21.25
CA ALA A 13 15.07 7.53 -20.69
C ALA A 13 13.87 7.75 -21.62
N PRO A 14 12.94 6.78 -21.69
CA PRO A 14 11.65 7.01 -22.32
C PRO A 14 10.95 8.23 -21.69
N PRO A 15 10.19 9.01 -22.49
CA PRO A 15 9.39 10.10 -21.93
C PRO A 15 8.45 9.55 -20.86
N LEU A 16 8.38 10.27 -19.73
CA LEU A 16 7.51 9.89 -18.62
C LEU A 16 6.06 9.97 -19.07
N ASP A 17 5.36 8.85 -18.99
CA ASP A 17 3.90 8.85 -19.09
C ASP A 17 3.33 9.37 -17.76
N PHE A 18 2.91 10.63 -17.77
CA PHE A 18 2.36 11.29 -16.60
C PHE A 18 1.01 10.71 -16.16
N ALA A 19 0.22 10.16 -17.10
CA ALA A 19 -1.06 9.56 -16.76
C ALA A 19 -0.84 8.26 -15.99
N ASP A 20 0.00 7.37 -16.53
CA ASP A 20 0.36 6.10 -15.87
C ASP A 20 1.03 6.35 -14.50
N TRP A 21 1.92 7.35 -14.43
CA TRP A 21 2.56 7.73 -13.17
C TRP A 21 1.53 8.22 -12.15
N ALA A 22 0.62 9.12 -12.55
CA ALA A 22 -0.39 9.67 -11.65
C ALA A 22 -1.35 8.58 -11.14
N GLU A 23 -1.76 7.67 -12.00
CA GLU A 23 -2.55 6.51 -11.58
C GLU A 23 -1.78 5.62 -10.60
N GLY A 24 -0.51 5.34 -10.88
CA GLY A 24 0.38 4.60 -9.98
C GLY A 24 0.49 5.26 -8.61
N ALA A 25 0.67 6.59 -8.58
CA ALA A 25 0.73 7.37 -7.36
C ALA A 25 -0.58 7.32 -6.58
N GLN A 26 -1.74 7.45 -7.25
CA GLN A 26 -3.05 7.32 -6.60
C GLN A 26 -3.25 5.94 -5.98
N ARG A 27 -2.86 4.87 -6.69
CA ARG A 27 -2.90 3.49 -6.16
C ARG A 27 -2.04 3.35 -4.91
N ALA A 28 -0.80 3.85 -4.94
CA ALA A 28 0.10 3.81 -3.81
C ALA A 28 -0.43 4.60 -2.59
N LEU A 29 -1.01 5.77 -2.84
CA LEU A 29 -1.63 6.59 -1.78
C LEU A 29 -2.83 5.90 -1.14
N ALA A 30 -3.68 5.24 -1.93
CA ALA A 30 -4.83 4.49 -1.39
C ALA A 30 -4.37 3.33 -0.49
N CYS A 31 -3.34 2.59 -0.91
CA CYS A 31 -2.70 1.56 -0.09
C CYS A 31 -2.13 2.14 1.21
N ALA A 32 -1.38 3.23 1.13
CA ALA A 32 -0.79 3.90 2.29
C ALA A 32 -1.87 4.40 3.27
N ALA A 33 -2.94 5.02 2.76
CA ALA A 33 -4.06 5.49 3.56
C ALA A 33 -4.71 4.34 4.33
N SER A 34 -4.90 3.17 3.69
CA SER A 34 -5.43 1.99 4.39
C SER A 34 -4.53 1.60 5.56
N VAL A 35 -3.22 1.46 5.34
CA VAL A 35 -2.27 1.04 6.37
C VAL A 35 -2.19 2.04 7.52
N VAL A 36 -2.17 3.35 7.22
CA VAL A 36 -2.09 4.40 8.25
C VAL A 36 -3.37 4.48 9.08
N ALA A 37 -4.53 4.31 8.45
CA ALA A 37 -5.81 4.31 9.16
C ALA A 37 -6.07 3.01 9.95
N ASP A 38 -5.31 1.95 9.67
CA ASP A 38 -5.54 0.58 10.13
C ASP A 38 -6.98 0.07 9.89
N ASP A 39 -7.64 0.60 8.85
CA ASP A 39 -9.00 0.22 8.48
C ASP A 39 -9.14 0.15 6.97
N LEU A 40 -8.99 -1.06 6.45
CA LEU A 40 -9.15 -1.35 5.03
C LEU A 40 -10.58 -1.09 4.55
N ALA A 41 -11.58 -1.47 5.35
CA ALA A 41 -12.97 -1.43 4.94
C ALA A 41 -13.42 0.03 4.76
N SER A 42 -13.15 0.89 5.75
CA SER A 42 -13.44 2.31 5.67
C SER A 42 -12.62 3.00 4.57
N SER A 43 -11.36 2.62 4.38
CA SER A 43 -10.52 3.18 3.33
C SER A 43 -11.03 2.83 1.92
N VAL A 44 -11.48 1.59 1.70
CA VAL A 44 -12.12 1.16 0.45
C VAL A 44 -13.43 1.89 0.23
N GLU A 45 -14.22 2.09 1.28
CA GLU A 45 -15.49 2.83 1.21
C GLU A 45 -15.26 4.31 0.84
N LEU A 46 -14.30 4.98 1.47
CA LEU A 46 -13.91 6.34 1.11
C LEU A 46 -13.39 6.43 -0.31
N TYR A 47 -12.52 5.51 -0.73
CA TYR A 47 -12.04 5.45 -2.10
C TYR A 47 -13.21 5.31 -3.09
N ARG A 48 -14.15 4.40 -2.80
CA ARG A 48 -15.37 4.19 -3.60
C ARG A 48 -16.22 5.46 -3.71
N MET A 49 -16.33 6.26 -2.64
CA MET A 49 -17.07 7.54 -2.66
C MET A 49 -16.42 8.61 -3.54
N THR A 50 -15.10 8.55 -3.75
CA THR A 50 -14.39 9.49 -4.63
C THR A 50 -14.48 9.12 -6.11
N GLN A 51 -14.87 7.88 -6.43
CA GLN A 51 -14.92 7.35 -7.79
C GLN A 51 -16.38 7.17 -8.25
N ARG A 52 -16.83 8.02 -9.17
CA ARG A 52 -18.23 8.01 -9.67
C ARG A 52 -18.66 6.63 -10.19
N ASP A 53 -17.78 5.95 -10.92
CA ASP A 53 -18.09 4.67 -11.57
C ASP A 53 -18.21 3.50 -10.57
N LEU A 54 -17.71 3.68 -9.35
CA LEU A 54 -17.74 2.68 -8.28
C LEU A 54 -18.85 2.94 -7.24
N ALA A 55 -19.54 4.08 -7.32
CA ALA A 55 -20.49 4.57 -6.31
C ALA A 55 -21.69 3.63 -6.03
N HIS A 56 -22.00 2.69 -6.92
CA HIS A 56 -23.07 1.71 -6.73
C HIS A 56 -22.57 0.27 -6.70
N ARG A 57 -21.25 0.05 -6.80
CA ARG A 57 -20.62 -1.27 -6.79
C ARG A 57 -20.28 -1.68 -5.37
N ARG A 58 -20.35 -2.99 -5.09
CA ARG A 58 -20.07 -3.56 -3.76
C ARG A 58 -19.42 -4.93 -3.90
N GLY A 59 -18.76 -5.38 -2.83
CA GLY A 59 -18.22 -6.74 -2.70
C GLY A 59 -17.30 -7.12 -3.86
N GLU A 60 -17.49 -8.32 -4.38
CA GLU A 60 -16.65 -8.87 -5.45
C GLU A 60 -16.67 -8.01 -6.73
N GLU A 61 -17.81 -7.41 -7.08
CA GLU A 61 -17.89 -6.55 -8.27
C GLU A 61 -17.03 -5.29 -8.12
N LEU A 62 -16.89 -4.76 -6.89
CA LEU A 62 -16.00 -3.64 -6.63
C LEU A 62 -14.53 -4.03 -6.87
N VAL A 63 -14.14 -5.23 -6.44
CA VAL A 63 -12.79 -5.77 -6.62
C VAL A 63 -12.48 -6.02 -8.10
N ARG A 64 -13.41 -6.63 -8.84
CA ARG A 64 -13.24 -6.91 -10.27
C ARG A 64 -13.13 -5.65 -11.13
N ARG A 65 -13.81 -4.57 -10.73
CA ARG A 65 -13.89 -3.33 -11.52
C ARG A 65 -12.82 -2.30 -11.17
N SER A 66 -12.17 -2.44 -10.03
CA SER A 66 -11.19 -1.46 -9.57
C SER A 66 -9.84 -2.13 -9.27
N PRO A 67 -8.85 -1.99 -10.16
CA PRO A 67 -7.48 -2.43 -9.91
C PRO A 67 -6.92 -1.85 -8.61
N THR A 68 -7.30 -0.62 -8.25
CA THR A 68 -6.91 0.02 -6.99
C THR A 68 -7.45 -0.71 -5.78
N VAL A 69 -8.74 -1.08 -5.77
CA VAL A 69 -9.33 -1.82 -4.63
C VAL A 69 -8.69 -3.19 -4.51
N LEU A 70 -8.46 -3.89 -5.62
CA LEU A 70 -7.72 -5.15 -5.60
C LEU A 70 -6.31 -4.97 -5.03
N GLN A 71 -5.58 -3.93 -5.46
CA GLN A 71 -4.25 -3.64 -4.97
C GLN A 71 -4.25 -3.30 -3.47
N MET A 72 -5.24 -2.56 -2.98
CA MET A 72 -5.40 -2.28 -1.55
C MET A 72 -5.58 -3.58 -0.75
N LEU A 73 -6.42 -4.51 -1.23
CA LEU A 73 -6.61 -5.81 -0.59
C LEU A 73 -5.32 -6.65 -0.57
N LEU A 74 -4.62 -6.73 -1.71
CA LEU A 74 -3.39 -7.50 -1.84
C LEU A 74 -2.26 -6.89 -1.00
N PHE A 75 -2.11 -5.56 -1.01
CA PHE A 75 -1.12 -4.88 -0.19
C PHE A 75 -1.45 -5.00 1.28
N TRP A 76 -2.72 -4.91 1.67
CA TRP A 76 -3.13 -4.97 3.07
C TRP A 76 -2.61 -6.22 3.78
N VAL A 77 -2.61 -7.36 3.08
CA VAL A 77 -2.15 -8.67 3.57
C VAL A 77 -0.66 -8.94 3.33
N SER A 78 0.07 -7.99 2.73
CA SER A 78 1.49 -8.17 2.43
C SER A 78 2.37 -8.00 3.67
N GLU A 79 3.59 -8.57 3.60
CA GLU A 79 4.59 -8.44 4.65
C GLU A 79 5.00 -6.98 4.87
N GLU A 80 5.07 -6.18 3.81
CA GLU A 80 5.43 -4.77 3.88
C GLU A 80 4.37 -3.94 4.61
N ALA A 81 3.09 -4.22 4.37
CA ALA A 81 2.01 -3.57 5.09
C ALA A 81 2.02 -3.99 6.57
N MET A 82 2.24 -5.27 6.87
CA MET A 82 2.41 -5.74 8.25
C MET A 82 3.60 -5.05 8.95
N ALA A 83 4.76 -4.99 8.30
CA ALA A 83 5.93 -4.30 8.82
C ALA A 83 5.69 -2.80 9.03
N ALA A 84 4.94 -2.15 8.15
CA ALA A 84 4.56 -0.76 8.30
C ALA A 84 3.64 -0.55 9.52
N ARG A 85 2.65 -1.41 9.74
CA ARG A 85 1.77 -1.33 10.91
C ARG A 85 2.51 -1.61 12.23
N ILE A 86 3.45 -2.56 12.23
CA ILE A 86 4.35 -2.83 13.37
C ILE A 86 5.19 -1.59 13.69
N ARG A 87 5.86 -0.99 12.69
CA ARG A 87 6.65 0.24 12.89
C ARG A 87 5.80 1.43 13.33
N GLY A 88 4.54 1.48 12.89
CA GLY A 88 3.56 2.47 13.32
C GLY A 88 3.00 2.24 14.73
N GLY A 89 3.36 1.14 15.39
CA GLY A 89 2.90 0.80 16.74
C GLY A 89 1.47 0.23 16.80
N LEU A 90 0.87 -0.12 15.66
CA LEU A 90 -0.47 -0.73 15.59
C LEU A 90 -0.44 -2.20 16.03
N PHE A 91 0.67 -2.88 15.78
CA PHE A 91 0.92 -4.24 16.24
C PHE A 91 2.24 -4.31 16.99
N PRO A 92 2.37 -5.20 18.00
CA PRO A 92 3.66 -5.49 18.59
C PRO A 92 4.59 -6.08 17.51
N SER A 93 5.82 -5.57 17.43
CA SER A 93 6.91 -6.34 16.81
C SER A 93 7.05 -7.60 17.66
N ALA A 94 6.77 -8.79 17.12
CA ALA A 94 6.79 -10.05 17.88
C ALA A 94 8.02 -10.14 18.81
N ALA A 95 7.98 -10.66 20.04
CA ALA A 95 6.97 -10.96 21.06
C ALA A 95 7.70 -10.73 22.42
N PRO A 96 7.05 -10.57 23.61
CA PRO A 96 7.80 -10.48 24.86
C PRO A 96 8.73 -11.69 24.99
N SER A 97 10.01 -11.43 25.28
CA SER A 97 10.97 -12.49 25.60
C SER A 97 10.37 -13.36 26.69
N VAL A 98 10.02 -14.60 26.37
CA VAL A 98 9.75 -15.59 27.39
C VAL A 98 11.11 -15.88 28.01
N ASP A 99 11.39 -15.24 29.14
CA ASP A 99 12.46 -15.67 30.04
C ASP A 99 12.10 -17.09 30.49
N ILE A 100 12.63 -18.10 29.79
CA ILE A 100 12.61 -19.46 30.29
C ILE A 100 13.70 -19.50 31.36
N PRO A 101 13.35 -19.62 32.66
CA PRO A 101 14.36 -19.73 33.69
C PRO A 101 15.20 -20.99 33.43
N PRO A 102 16.52 -20.93 33.65
CA PRO A 102 17.39 -22.09 33.46
C PRO A 102 16.96 -23.20 34.43
N GLY A 103 16.33 -24.26 33.92
CA GLY A 103 15.89 -25.42 34.72
C GLY A 103 14.42 -25.83 34.61
N ALA A 104 13.67 -25.41 33.58
CA ALA A 104 12.41 -26.08 33.25
C ALA A 104 12.68 -27.54 32.80
N PRO A 105 11.84 -28.51 33.19
CA PRO A 105 12.16 -29.94 33.24
C PRO A 105 12.41 -30.62 31.88
#